data_AF-X1BBM0-F1
#
_entry.id   AF-X1BBM0-F1
#
_cell.length_a   1.000
_cell.length_b   1.000
_cell.length_c   1.000
_cell.angle_alpha   90.00
_cell.angle_beta   90.00
_cell.angle_gamma   90.00
#
_symmetry.space_group_name_H-M   'P 1'
#
loop_
_entity.id
_entity.type
_entity.pdbx_description
1 polymer ?
#
loop_
_entity_poly.entity_id
_entity_poly.type
_entity_poly.pdbx_seq_one_letter_code
_entity_poly.pdbx_strand_id
1 'polypeptide(L)'
;MQWLRQETSVNIQIGPFLDEDNGKDTEEALAIAQADIRLSKNGGAYAPTNDTNGAAHDENGWYILTLDETDTNTVGRLKVAIHEAGALPCWLQFMVVPKNIHAGLLPTF
;
A
#
# COMPACT_ATOMS: atom_id res chain seq x y z
N MET A 1 -11.14 4.35 -5.41
CA MET A 1 -10.25 3.32 -5.99
C MET A 1 -9.25 4.02 -6.90
N GLN A 2 -7.96 3.96 -6.58
CA GLN A 2 -6.88 4.60 -7.35
C GLN A 2 -6.31 3.63 -8.39
N TRP A 3 -5.72 4.17 -9.45
CA TRP A 3 -5.25 3.40 -10.61
C TRP A 3 -3.73 3.46 -10.65
N LEU A 4 -3.09 2.31 -10.79
CA LEU A 4 -1.63 2.20 -10.84
C LEU A 4 -1.21 1.69 -12.21
N ARG A 5 -0.11 2.23 -12.72
CA ARG A 5 0.54 1.69 -13.91
C ARG A 5 1.26 0.39 -13.55
N GLN A 6 1.06 -0.65 -14.34
CA GLN A 6 1.76 -1.92 -14.18
C GLN A 6 3.28 -1.76 -14.23
N GLU A 7 4.02 -2.56 -13.44
CA GLU A 7 5.50 -2.58 -13.37
C GLU A 7 6.08 -1.15 -13.29
N THR A 8 5.61 -0.38 -12.32
CA THR A 8 6.07 1.00 -12.08
C THR A 8 6.17 1.22 -10.59
N SER A 9 7.31 1.70 -10.12
CA SER A 9 7.47 2.09 -8.72
C SER A 9 6.62 3.33 -8.40
N VAL A 10 5.93 3.30 -7.26
CA VAL A 10 5.02 4.37 -6.82
C VAL A 10 4.96 4.45 -5.31
N ASN A 11 4.93 5.68 -4.79
CA ASN A 11 4.69 5.93 -3.38
C ASN A 11 3.18 6.09 -3.15
N ILE A 12 2.65 5.40 -2.14
CA ILE A 12 1.27 5.52 -1.70
C ILE A 12 1.24 5.97 -0.24
N GLN A 13 0.19 6.70 0.12
CA GLN A 13 -0.14 7.01 1.51
C GLN A 13 -1.09 5.95 2.04
N ILE A 14 -0.76 5.34 3.17
CA ILE A 14 -1.59 4.33 3.85
C ILE A 14 -1.82 4.73 5.31
N GLY A 15 -3.06 4.59 5.74
CA GLY A 15 -3.52 5.07 7.05
C GLY A 15 -4.89 5.75 6.97
N PRO A 16 -5.24 6.58 7.95
CA PRO A 16 -4.47 6.77 9.19
C PRO A 16 -4.52 5.48 10.04
N PHE A 17 -3.40 5.11 10.64
CA PHE A 17 -3.36 4.08 11.67
C PHE A 17 -3.86 4.67 12.98
N LEU A 18 -4.84 3.98 13.56
CA LEU A 18 -5.45 4.37 14.83
C LEU A 18 -5.05 3.36 15.89
N ASP A 19 -4.79 3.84 17.09
CA ASP A 19 -4.45 3.07 18.28
C ASP A 19 -5.47 1.93 18.52
N GLU A 20 -4.98 0.74 18.84
CA GLU A 20 -5.83 -0.44 18.98
C GLU A 20 -6.68 -0.46 20.26
N ASP A 21 -6.29 0.26 21.30
CA ASP A 21 -7.01 0.30 22.58
C ASP A 21 -8.27 1.16 22.48
N ASN A 22 -8.20 2.27 21.74
CA ASN A 22 -9.29 3.25 21.69
C ASN A 22 -9.86 3.51 20.28
N GLY A 23 -9.16 3.08 19.23
CA GLY A 23 -9.61 3.19 17.84
C GLY A 23 -9.85 4.62 17.39
N LYS A 24 -9.16 5.59 17.99
CA LYS A 24 -9.40 7.02 17.78
C LYS A 24 -8.10 7.83 17.71
N ASP A 25 -7.19 7.61 18.63
CA ASP A 25 -5.92 8.32 18.68
C ASP A 25 -5.02 7.80 17.55
N THR A 26 -4.24 8.68 16.92
CA THR A 26 -3.32 8.29 15.86
C THR A 26 -2.12 7.58 16.46
N GLU A 27 -1.72 6.46 15.87
CA GLU A 27 -0.48 5.79 16.23
C GLU A 27 0.62 6.23 15.25
N GLU A 28 1.62 6.92 15.78
CA GLU A 28 2.63 7.68 15.01
C GLU A 28 4.03 7.06 15.13
N ALA A 29 4.22 6.05 15.97
CA ALA A 29 5.50 5.42 16.24
C ALA A 29 5.57 3.95 15.79
N LEU A 30 4.70 3.50 14.88
CA LEU A 30 4.75 2.15 14.31
C LEU A 30 6.05 1.89 13.56
N ALA A 31 6.66 0.74 13.84
CA ALA A 31 7.77 0.18 13.08
C ALA A 31 7.27 -0.81 12.02
N ILE A 32 6.66 -0.29 10.95
CA ILE A 32 6.08 -1.12 9.89
C ILE A 32 7.20 -1.72 9.01
N ALA A 33 7.48 -3.01 9.18
CA ALA A 33 8.48 -3.71 8.39
C ALA A 33 7.88 -4.38 7.13
N GLN A 34 8.75 -4.89 6.25
CA GLN A 34 8.35 -5.59 5.03
C GLN A 34 7.36 -6.73 5.30
N ALA A 35 7.55 -7.47 6.39
CA ALA A 35 6.75 -8.65 6.72
C ALA A 35 5.27 -8.29 6.99
N ASP A 36 5.03 -7.09 7.51
CA ASP A 36 3.73 -6.59 7.95
C ASP A 36 2.91 -6.04 6.78
N ILE A 37 3.58 -5.68 5.68
CA ILE A 37 2.97 -5.18 4.45
C ILE A 37 2.60 -6.35 3.54
N ARG A 38 1.31 -6.68 3.48
CA ARG A 38 0.77 -7.84 2.75
C ARG A 38 0.05 -7.40 1.49
N LEU A 39 0.46 -7.96 0.35
CA LEU A 39 -0.12 -7.71 -0.97
C LEU A 39 -0.92 -8.91 -1.46
N SER A 40 -2.16 -8.69 -1.88
CA SER A 40 -2.95 -9.66 -2.66
C SER A 40 -3.10 -9.14 -4.09
N LYS A 41 -2.41 -9.82 -5.02
CA LYS A 41 -2.36 -9.48 -6.45
C LYS A 41 -3.44 -10.24 -7.20
N ASN A 42 -4.39 -9.51 -7.78
CA ASN A 42 -5.55 -10.01 -8.51
C ASN A 42 -6.34 -11.13 -7.79
N GLY A 43 -6.48 -11.02 -6.47
CA GLY A 43 -7.17 -12.02 -5.65
C GLY A 43 -6.36 -13.28 -5.33
N GLY A 44 -5.07 -13.30 -5.65
CA GLY A 44 -4.14 -14.32 -5.18
C GLY A 44 -3.89 -14.28 -3.67
N ALA A 45 -3.22 -15.31 -3.16
CA ALA A 45 -2.81 -15.39 -1.77
C ALA A 45 -1.92 -14.18 -1.39
N TYR A 46 -1.99 -13.78 -0.12
CA TYR A 46 -1.20 -12.67 0.37
C TYR A 46 0.29 -13.02 0.49
N ALA A 47 1.14 -12.21 -0.13
CA ALA A 47 2.59 -12.25 0.00
C ALA A 47 3.11 -10.94 0.62
N PRO A 48 4.30 -10.92 1.26
CA PRO A 48 4.90 -9.66 1.65
C PRO A 48 5.20 -8.80 0.41
N THR A 49 5.26 -7.49 0.60
CA THR A 49 5.75 -6.56 -0.42
C THR A 49 7.19 -6.89 -0.79
N ASN A 50 7.59 -6.61 -2.03
CA ASN A 50 8.96 -6.87 -2.49
C ASN A 50 9.94 -5.80 -1.97
N ASP A 51 9.46 -4.58 -1.71
CA ASP A 51 10.27 -3.54 -1.06
C ASP A 51 10.66 -3.92 0.40
N THR A 52 11.95 -3.95 0.68
CA THR A 52 12.50 -4.30 2.00
C THR A 52 12.53 -3.14 2.99
N ASN A 53 12.23 -1.91 2.56
CA ASN A 53 12.40 -0.71 3.39
C ASN A 53 11.29 -0.50 4.43
N GLY A 54 10.16 -1.22 4.32
CA GLY A 54 8.99 -0.99 5.18
C GLY A 54 8.21 0.26 4.80
N ALA A 55 7.40 0.78 5.71
CA ALA A 55 6.68 2.04 5.54
C ALA A 55 7.23 3.12 6.48
N ALA A 56 7.38 4.34 5.99
CA ALA A 56 7.91 5.47 6.74
C ALA A 56 6.77 6.36 7.24
N HIS A 57 6.82 6.78 8.50
CA HIS A 57 5.85 7.73 9.05
C HIS A 57 5.91 9.07 8.30
N ASP A 58 4.75 9.64 8.02
CA ASP A 58 4.59 10.98 7.46
C ASP A 58 3.97 11.92 8.51
N GLU A 59 2.64 11.91 8.68
CA GLU A 59 1.91 12.75 9.65
C GLU A 59 0.58 12.12 10.09
N ASN A 60 0.15 12.34 11.34
CA ASN A 60 -1.19 11.99 11.85
C ASN A 60 -1.59 10.53 11.59
N GLY A 61 -0.67 9.59 11.84
CA GLY A 61 -0.86 8.16 11.60
C GLY A 61 -0.84 7.76 10.12
N TRP A 62 -0.49 8.65 9.19
CA TRP A 62 -0.25 8.29 7.80
C TRP A 62 1.20 7.87 7.58
N TYR A 63 1.37 6.83 6.76
CA TYR A 63 2.67 6.30 6.39
C TYR A 63 2.82 6.26 4.87
N ILE A 64 4.02 6.59 4.40
CA ILE A 64 4.43 6.45 3.02
C ILE A 64 4.97 5.03 2.82
N LEU A 65 4.37 4.31 1.86
CA LEU A 65 4.82 3.01 1.40
C LEU A 65 5.19 3.11 -0.07
N THR A 66 6.39 2.66 -0.42
CA THR A 66 6.79 2.46 -1.81
C THR A 66 6.36 1.06 -2.26
N LEU A 67 5.61 1.00 -3.35
CA LEU A 67 5.34 -0.24 -4.08
C LEU A 67 6.26 -0.28 -5.29
N ASP A 68 7.09 -1.30 -5.41
CA ASP A 68 8.04 -1.39 -6.52
C ASP A 68 7.41 -1.96 -7.81
N GLU A 69 8.24 -2.18 -8.83
CA GLU A 69 7.80 -2.76 -10.09
C GLU A 69 7.29 -4.20 -9.93
N THR A 70 7.89 -4.99 -9.02
CA THR A 70 7.44 -6.35 -8.71
C THR A 70 6.08 -6.31 -8.02
N ASP A 71 5.86 -5.38 -7.11
CA ASP A 71 4.61 -5.20 -6.38
C ASP A 71 3.44 -4.85 -7.32
N THR A 72 3.73 -4.11 -8.38
CA THR A 72 2.75 -3.66 -9.39
C THR A 72 2.77 -4.47 -10.69
N ASN A 73 3.43 -5.64 -10.74
CA ASN A 73 3.60 -6.40 -11.99
C ASN A 73 2.37 -7.19 -12.47
N THR A 74 1.29 -7.25 -11.69
CA THR A 74 0.10 -8.06 -12.01
C THR A 74 -1.10 -7.16 -12.30
N VAL A 75 -1.63 -7.23 -13.51
CA VAL A 75 -2.85 -6.49 -13.91
C VAL A 75 -4.05 -7.00 -13.13
N GLY A 76 -4.90 -6.07 -12.69
CA GLY A 76 -6.12 -6.35 -11.93
C GLY A 76 -6.13 -5.67 -10.56
N ARG A 77 -6.96 -6.19 -9.66
CA ARG A 77 -7.12 -5.61 -8.32
C ARG A 77 -5.87 -5.88 -7.49
N LEU A 78 -5.26 -4.83 -6.95
CA LEU A 78 -4.22 -4.93 -5.93
C LEU A 78 -4.81 -4.51 -4.59
N LYS A 79 -4.72 -5.38 -3.59
CA LYS A 79 -5.06 -5.03 -2.21
C LYS A 79 -3.78 -5.00 -1.38
N VAL A 80 -3.54 -3.87 -0.72
CA VAL A 80 -2.46 -3.67 0.24
C VAL A 80 -3.10 -3.71 1.62
N ALA A 81 -2.59 -4.53 2.53
CA ALA A 81 -3.06 -4.62 3.90
C ALA A 81 -1.86 -4.61 4.85
N ILE A 82 -1.97 -3.85 5.92
CA ILE A 82 -0.96 -3.77 6.98
C ILE A 82 -1.66 -4.02 8.31
N HIS A 83 -1.05 -4.87 9.12
CA HIS A 83 -1.48 -5.16 10.48
C HIS A 83 -0.24 -5.24 11.35
N GLU A 84 0.05 -4.13 12.01
CA GLU A 84 1.15 -3.98 12.96
C GLU A 84 0.57 -3.87 14.37
N ALA A 85 1.26 -4.42 15.38
CA ALA A 85 0.79 -4.37 16.75
C ALA A 85 0.75 -2.92 17.28
N GLY A 86 -0.25 -2.59 18.09
CA GLY A 86 -0.46 -1.24 18.61
C GLY A 86 -1.40 -0.39 17.75
N ALA A 87 -1.79 -0.85 16.56
CA ALA A 87 -2.75 -0.17 15.70
C ALA A 87 -3.79 -1.09 15.08
N LEU A 88 -4.96 -0.53 14.79
CA LEU A 88 -5.99 -1.19 14.01
C LEU A 88 -5.48 -1.49 12.59
N PRO A 89 -5.87 -2.64 12.00
CA PRO A 89 -5.44 -3.01 10.65
C PRO A 89 -5.98 -2.04 9.59
N CYS A 90 -5.10 -1.60 8.70
CA CYS A 90 -5.44 -0.73 7.58
C CYS A 90 -5.28 -1.46 6.24
N TRP A 91 -6.16 -1.16 5.28
CA TRP A 91 -6.03 -1.67 3.92
C TRP A 91 -6.49 -0.68 2.86
N LEU A 92 -5.88 -0.78 1.69
CA LEU A 92 -6.22 -0.01 0.50
C LEU A 92 -6.36 -0.91 -0.72
N GLN A 93 -7.15 -0.45 -1.69
CA GLN A 93 -7.39 -1.16 -2.94
C GLN A 93 -7.11 -0.27 -4.15
N PHE A 94 -6.35 -0.84 -5.07
CA PHE A 94 -5.94 -0.23 -6.32
C PHE A 94 -6.36 -1.10 -7.51
N MET A 95 -6.44 -0.47 -8.68
CA MET A 95 -6.51 -1.17 -9.96
C MET A 95 -5.20 -1.00 -10.70
N VAL A 96 -4.46 -2.09 -10.89
CA VAL A 96 -3.26 -2.11 -11.74
C VAL A 96 -3.70 -2.29 -13.19
N VAL A 97 -3.38 -1.32 -14.04
CA VAL A 97 -3.73 -1.32 -15.47
C VAL A 97 -2.49 -1.50 -16.35
N PRO A 98 -2.63 -2.15 -17.53
CA PRO A 98 -1.52 -2.31 -18.46
C PRO A 98 -0.87 -0.96 -18.83
N LYS A 99 0.46 -0.95 -18.99
CA LYS A 99 1.25 0.27 -19.28
C LYS A 99 0.70 1.11 -20.44
N ASN A 100 0.26 0.44 -21.52
CA ASN A 100 -0.28 1.08 -22.72
C ASN A 100 -1.66 1.71 -22.50
N ILE A 101 -2.45 1.18 -21.57
CA ILE A 101 -3.78 1.71 -21.23
C ILE A 101 -3.67 2.88 -20.24
N HIS A 102 -2.74 2.78 -19.27
CA HIS A 102 -2.56 3.83 -18.27
C HIS A 102 -2.32 5.21 -18.90
N ALA A 103 -1.41 5.29 -19.88
CA ALA A 103 -1.07 6.54 -20.56
C ALA A 103 -2.23 7.14 -21.37
N GLY A 104 -3.21 6.33 -21.78
CA GLY A 104 -4.40 6.81 -22.50
C GLY A 104 -5.54 7.25 -21.58
N LEU A 105 -5.51 6.89 -20.29
CA LEU A 105 -6.62 7.11 -19.36
C LEU A 105 -6.38 8.24 -18.37
N LEU A 106 -5.13 8.48 -17.97
CA LEU A 106 -4.75 9.62 -17.13
C LEU A 106 -3.77 10.50 -17.92
N PRO A 107 -3.98 11.83 -17.97
CA PRO A 107 -2.99 12.74 -18.52
C PRO A 107 -1.66 12.56 -17.78
N THR A 108 -0.55 12.56 -18.51
CA THR A 108 0.77 12.71 -17.90
C THR A 108 0.87 14.15 -17.40
N PHE A 109 0.86 14.36 -16.08
CA PHE A 109 1.16 15.66 -15.46
C PHE A 109 2.65 15.78 -15.19
#